data_AF-S0GL75-F1
#
_entry.id   AF-S0GL75-F1
#
_cell.length_a   1.000
_cell.length_b   1.000
_cell.length_c   1.000
_cell.angle_alpha   90.00
_cell.angle_beta   90.00
_cell.angle_gamma   90.00
#
_symmetry.space_group_name_H-M   'P 1'
#
loop_
_entity.id
_entity.type
_entity.pdbx_description
1 polymer ?
#
loop_
_entity_poly.entity_id
_entity_poly.type
_entity_poly.pdbx_seq_one_letter_code
_entity_poly.pdbx_strand_id
1 'polypeptide(L)'
;MKRFYYILAIASALFFTATSIQAQEETGNTQQRARRSPQATRGERANDKKDTGIPELTVRAQDMNERMTQEVGNARWMRVMYRQIDLMKEKNAPLYYPVTPMNGQMNLFSIIFSLISEGKIDAYQYEDGYEDFSDNSKINLKDMLDRFGIYYEEVPGQGNQGTTFVINESDIPSETVRSYYVKEAWYFDQNNSVFDVKTLAICPIMTTSGDVGELTMPMFWIPYESIRPYINTAFIMTSNINNAMTFTLDDYFRRRMFEGEIYKTQNLMNQPLMAYCPTPDSLKKEQDRIEGQLVAFEKSLWFQPDTTQVEDPKAAKKARKSSARGQGGATTEKAVKETKEKTVKTKAPKAEKSSPVRSVRRRR
;
A
#
# COMPACT_ATOMS: atom_id res chain seq x y z
N MET A 1 84.73 -18.02 -16.53
CA MET A 1 83.28 -17.72 -16.54
C MET A 1 82.53 -19.01 -16.23
N LYS A 2 82.38 -19.27 -14.92
CA LYS A 2 81.56 -20.31 -14.31
C LYS A 2 80.31 -19.59 -13.80
N ARG A 3 79.13 -20.08 -14.18
CA ARG A 3 77.80 -19.92 -13.56
C ARG A 3 76.79 -20.26 -14.66
N PHE A 4 75.97 -21.29 -14.45
CA PHE A 4 74.57 -21.42 -14.92
C PHE A 4 74.00 -22.85 -14.82
N TYR A 5 74.78 -23.87 -14.46
CA TYR A 5 74.30 -25.26 -14.39
C TYR A 5 73.84 -25.79 -13.01
N TYR A 6 73.71 -24.95 -11.97
CA TYR A 6 73.46 -25.41 -10.59
C TYR A 6 72.12 -25.01 -9.97
N ILE A 7 71.15 -24.53 -10.74
CA ILE A 7 69.82 -24.18 -10.21
C ILE A 7 68.70 -25.10 -10.73
N LEU A 8 68.99 -25.98 -11.69
CA LEU A 8 68.01 -26.94 -12.26
C LEU A 8 68.10 -28.37 -11.68
N ALA A 9 69.00 -28.62 -10.72
CA ALA A 9 69.22 -29.96 -10.14
C ALA A 9 68.61 -30.18 -8.73
N ILE A 10 67.86 -29.21 -8.19
CA ILE A 10 67.25 -29.30 -6.85
C ILE A 10 65.74 -29.62 -6.91
N ALA A 11 65.15 -29.70 -8.10
CA ALA A 11 63.70 -29.92 -8.28
C ALA A 11 63.28 -31.39 -8.52
N SER A 12 64.17 -32.38 -8.39
CA SER A 12 63.90 -33.78 -8.77
C SER A 12 64.25 -34.83 -7.71
N ALA A 13 64.30 -34.47 -6.43
CA ALA A 13 64.72 -35.38 -5.35
C ALA A 13 63.78 -35.45 -4.13
N LEU A 14 62.46 -35.25 -4.31
CA LEU A 14 61.46 -35.40 -3.23
C LEU A 14 60.29 -36.33 -3.61
N PHE A 15 60.55 -37.31 -4.48
CA PHE A 15 59.65 -38.43 -4.73
C PHE A 15 60.37 -39.75 -4.41
N PHE A 16 59.71 -40.60 -3.60
CA PHE A 16 59.98 -42.02 -3.30
C PHE A 16 61.02 -42.39 -2.22
N THR A 17 60.53 -42.71 -1.00
CA THR A 17 60.78 -43.93 -0.17
C THR A 17 59.90 -43.80 1.11
N ALA A 18 58.75 -44.47 1.31
CA ALA A 18 58.53 -45.87 1.78
C ALA A 18 59.32 -46.19 3.08
N THR A 19 58.82 -46.65 4.23
CA THR A 19 57.70 -47.57 4.58
C THR A 19 57.23 -47.43 6.04
N SER A 20 56.08 -48.05 6.30
CA SER A 20 55.23 -48.33 7.46
C SER A 20 55.86 -48.81 8.78
N ILE A 21 55.23 -48.43 9.90
CA ILE A 21 55.14 -49.22 11.14
C ILE A 21 53.67 -49.36 11.53
N GLN A 22 53.18 -50.60 11.58
CA GLN A 22 51.90 -51.02 12.14
C GLN A 22 52.07 -51.25 13.65
N ALA A 23 51.09 -50.84 14.46
CA ALA A 23 50.92 -51.30 15.83
C ALA A 23 49.44 -51.71 16.04
N GLN A 24 49.28 -52.81 16.78
CA GLN A 24 48.13 -53.71 16.89
C GLN A 24 46.82 -53.11 17.40
N GLU A 25 45.73 -53.75 16.97
CA GLU A 25 44.36 -53.70 17.51
C GLU A 25 44.29 -54.09 18.99
N GLU A 26 43.46 -53.38 19.77
CA GLU A 26 42.67 -54.03 20.81
C GLU A 26 41.25 -53.42 20.85
N THR A 27 40.28 -54.32 20.71
CA THR A 27 38.83 -54.13 20.66
C THR A 27 38.23 -53.54 21.93
N GLY A 28 37.50 -52.43 21.79
CA GLY A 28 36.67 -51.85 22.84
C GLY A 28 35.39 -51.26 22.27
N ASN A 29 34.35 -52.09 22.19
CA ASN A 29 33.04 -51.78 21.63
C ASN A 29 32.31 -50.71 22.46
N THR A 30 32.22 -49.47 21.97
CA THR A 30 31.21 -48.50 22.45
C THR A 30 30.54 -47.84 21.25
N GLN A 31 29.34 -48.32 20.95
CA GLN A 31 28.43 -47.75 19.96
C GLN A 31 28.01 -46.33 20.39
N GLN A 32 28.68 -45.30 19.88
CA GLN A 32 28.09 -43.96 19.80
C GLN A 32 27.29 -43.85 18.50
N ARG A 33 25.99 -44.09 18.65
CA ARG A 33 24.95 -43.91 17.64
C ARG A 33 24.84 -42.41 17.33
N ALA A 34 25.66 -41.92 16.40
CA ALA A 34 25.52 -40.57 15.86
C ALA A 34 24.14 -40.45 15.19
N ARG A 35 23.29 -39.59 15.74
CA ARG A 35 21.97 -39.26 15.19
C ARG A 35 22.17 -38.68 13.80
N ARG A 36 21.81 -39.43 12.76
CA ARG A 36 21.60 -38.91 11.41
C ARG A 36 20.45 -37.90 11.49
N SER A 37 20.78 -36.62 11.56
CA SER A 37 19.85 -35.56 11.17
C SER A 37 19.54 -35.75 9.69
N PRO A 38 18.27 -35.67 9.24
CA PRO A 38 17.98 -35.69 7.82
C PRO A 38 18.58 -34.43 7.21
N GLN A 39 19.73 -34.58 6.56
CA GLN A 39 20.26 -33.57 5.67
C GLN A 39 19.30 -33.54 4.50
N ALA A 40 18.36 -32.59 4.55
CA ALA A 40 17.51 -32.29 3.43
C ALA A 40 18.43 -31.94 2.27
N THR A 41 18.59 -32.87 1.33
CA THR A 41 19.12 -32.60 0.01
C THR A 41 18.17 -31.56 -0.58
N ARG A 42 18.52 -30.28 -0.41
CA ARG A 42 17.90 -29.19 -1.12
C ARG A 42 18.27 -29.43 -2.56
N GLY A 43 17.41 -30.18 -3.26
CA GLY A 43 17.48 -30.32 -4.69
C GLY A 43 17.62 -28.91 -5.25
N GLU A 44 18.68 -28.71 -6.02
CA GLU A 44 18.81 -27.61 -6.96
C GLU A 44 17.49 -27.52 -7.70
N ARG A 45 16.61 -26.60 -7.28
CA ARG A 45 15.48 -26.21 -8.10
C ARG A 45 16.10 -25.50 -9.28
N ALA A 46 15.87 -26.05 -10.47
CA ALA A 46 16.29 -25.48 -11.73
C ALA A 46 16.06 -23.96 -11.72
N ASN A 47 17.17 -23.21 -11.75
CA ASN A 47 17.19 -21.77 -11.97
C ASN A 47 16.96 -21.49 -13.46
N ASP A 48 15.82 -21.93 -14.00
CA ASP A 48 15.32 -21.56 -15.32
C ASP A 48 13.95 -20.89 -15.18
N LYS A 49 13.81 -19.98 -14.22
CA LYS A 49 12.70 -19.05 -14.16
C LYS A 49 13.25 -17.64 -14.21
N LYS A 50 12.70 -16.83 -15.12
CA LYS A 50 13.05 -15.42 -15.33
C LYS A 50 13.18 -14.73 -13.97
N ASP A 51 14.34 -14.15 -13.73
CA ASP A 51 14.67 -13.47 -12.47
C ASP A 51 14.03 -12.07 -12.51
N THR A 52 12.69 -12.01 -12.52
CA THR A 52 11.91 -10.76 -12.51
C THR A 52 12.01 -10.02 -11.18
N GLY A 53 12.81 -10.52 -10.23
CA GLY A 53 12.98 -9.98 -8.89
C GLY A 53 11.75 -10.18 -7.99
N ILE A 54 10.65 -10.76 -8.49
CA ILE A 54 9.43 -11.00 -7.71
C ILE A 54 9.52 -12.35 -7.00
N PRO A 55 9.49 -12.38 -5.65
CA PRO A 55 9.58 -13.63 -4.91
C PRO A 55 8.41 -14.56 -5.23
N GLU A 56 8.70 -15.84 -5.49
CA GLU A 56 7.65 -16.86 -5.58
C GLU A 56 6.98 -17.05 -4.22
N LEU A 57 5.65 -17.12 -4.23
CA LEU A 57 4.90 -17.36 -3.01
C LEU A 57 5.03 -18.81 -2.56
N THR A 58 5.50 -19.02 -1.33
CA THR A 58 5.45 -20.34 -0.69
C THR A 58 4.02 -20.73 -0.34
N VAL A 59 3.70 -22.03 -0.33
CA VAL A 59 2.37 -22.54 0.08
C VAL A 59 1.95 -22.01 1.46
N ARG A 60 2.91 -21.89 2.39
CA ARG A 60 2.66 -21.30 3.72
C ARG A 60 2.30 -19.82 3.62
N ALA A 61 2.96 -19.06 2.76
CA ALA A 61 2.64 -17.66 2.54
C ALA A 61 1.26 -17.50 1.90
N GLN A 62 0.88 -18.39 0.97
CA GLN A 62 -0.46 -18.41 0.36
C GLN A 62 -1.55 -18.65 1.42
N ASP A 63 -1.45 -19.72 2.22
CA ASP A 63 -2.43 -20.03 3.29
C ASP A 63 -2.50 -18.91 4.35
N MET A 64 -1.35 -18.31 4.72
CA MET A 64 -1.35 -17.16 5.63
C MET A 64 -2.06 -15.96 5.02
N ASN A 65 -1.85 -15.68 3.72
CA ASN A 65 -2.55 -14.60 3.05
C ASN A 65 -4.05 -14.87 2.97
N GLU A 66 -4.49 -16.05 2.55
CA GLU A 66 -5.91 -16.41 2.51
C GLU A 66 -6.60 -16.17 3.86
N ARG A 67 -5.94 -16.50 4.97
CA ARG A 67 -6.46 -16.25 6.33
C ARG A 67 -6.46 -14.78 6.74
N MET A 68 -5.54 -13.97 6.21
CA MET A 68 -5.49 -12.53 6.45
C MET A 68 -6.45 -11.75 5.56
N THR A 69 -7.10 -12.40 4.59
CA THR A 69 -8.11 -11.76 3.74
C THR A 69 -9.31 -11.35 4.58
N GLN A 70 -9.62 -10.05 4.61
CA GLN A 70 -10.75 -9.53 5.37
C GLN A 70 -12.03 -9.67 4.54
N GLU A 71 -13.00 -10.46 4.99
CA GLU A 71 -14.28 -10.55 4.30
C GLU A 71 -15.21 -9.40 4.70
N VAL A 72 -15.56 -8.55 3.74
CA VAL A 72 -16.45 -7.40 3.98
C VAL A 72 -17.94 -7.80 3.90
N GLY A 73 -18.25 -9.01 3.42
CA GLY A 73 -19.61 -9.43 3.08
C GLY A 73 -20.61 -9.46 4.25
N ASN A 74 -20.13 -9.56 5.49
CA ASN A 74 -20.98 -9.57 6.70
C ASN A 74 -21.11 -8.18 7.35
N ALA A 75 -20.67 -7.12 6.69
CA ALA A 75 -20.79 -5.77 7.24
C ALA A 75 -22.27 -5.35 7.31
N ARG A 76 -22.68 -4.77 8.45
CA ARG A 76 -24.06 -4.31 8.66
C ARG A 76 -24.40 -3.12 7.77
N TRP A 77 -23.40 -2.31 7.48
CA TRP A 77 -23.46 -1.19 6.56
C TRP A 77 -22.25 -1.24 5.64
N MET A 78 -22.47 -1.00 4.36
CA MET A 78 -21.43 -0.94 3.35
C MET A 78 -21.76 0.11 2.30
N ARG A 79 -20.74 0.82 1.83
CA ARG A 79 -20.80 1.72 0.69
C ARG A 79 -19.60 1.51 -0.20
N VAL A 80 -19.84 1.09 -1.45
CA VAL A 80 -18.79 0.85 -2.44
C VAL A 80 -18.62 2.07 -3.32
N MET A 81 -17.37 2.46 -3.55
CA MET A 81 -16.99 3.69 -4.22
C MET A 81 -15.81 3.45 -5.14
N TYR A 82 -15.71 4.27 -6.18
CA TYR A 82 -14.64 4.22 -7.15
C TYR A 82 -13.93 5.57 -7.17
N ARG A 83 -12.62 5.51 -6.93
CA ARG A 83 -11.75 6.69 -6.92
C ARG A 83 -10.77 6.64 -8.06
N GLN A 84 -10.55 7.77 -8.70
CA GLN A 84 -9.44 7.98 -9.61
C GLN A 84 -8.27 8.53 -8.80
N ILE A 85 -7.18 7.77 -8.78
CA ILE A 85 -5.90 8.16 -8.19
C ILE A 85 -5.02 8.67 -9.32
N ASP A 86 -4.75 9.98 -9.32
CA ASP A 86 -3.82 10.61 -10.25
C ASP A 86 -2.39 10.48 -9.72
N LEU A 87 -1.51 9.86 -10.51
CA LEU A 87 -0.12 9.61 -10.14
C LEU A 87 0.77 10.84 -10.23
N MET A 88 0.31 11.90 -10.90
CA MET A 88 1.04 13.18 -10.98
C MET A 88 0.98 13.97 -9.67
N LYS A 89 0.08 13.60 -8.75
CA LYS A 89 0.02 14.17 -7.40
C LYS A 89 1.13 13.60 -6.52
N GLU A 90 1.81 14.46 -5.76
CA GLU A 90 2.96 14.09 -4.91
C GLU A 90 2.66 12.93 -3.94
N LYS A 91 1.47 12.91 -3.33
CA LYS A 91 1.07 11.81 -2.41
C LYS A 91 1.04 10.45 -3.10
N ASN A 92 0.74 10.42 -4.40
CA ASN A 92 0.57 9.20 -5.20
C ASN A 92 1.83 8.82 -5.98
N ALA A 93 2.84 9.69 -5.99
CA ALA A 93 4.14 9.44 -6.62
C ALA A 93 4.78 8.07 -6.28
N PRO A 94 4.64 7.51 -5.05
CA PRO A 94 5.20 6.19 -4.73
C PRO A 94 4.64 5.04 -5.58
N LEU A 95 3.47 5.21 -6.20
CA LEU A 95 2.88 4.21 -7.07
C LEU A 95 3.46 4.24 -8.49
N TYR A 96 4.05 5.36 -8.90
CA TYR A 96 4.53 5.63 -10.25
C TYR A 96 6.05 5.49 -10.39
N TYR A 97 6.80 5.90 -9.36
CA TYR A 97 8.26 5.84 -9.37
C TYR A 97 8.79 4.53 -8.74
N PRO A 98 9.90 3.97 -9.27
CA PRO A 98 10.60 4.43 -10.46
C PRO A 98 9.82 4.11 -11.74
N VAL A 99 9.85 5.01 -12.73
CA VAL A 99 9.08 4.86 -13.99
C VAL A 99 9.50 3.60 -14.74
N THR A 100 10.80 3.35 -14.75
CA THR A 100 11.39 2.10 -15.25
C THR A 100 11.92 1.29 -14.07
N PRO A 101 11.76 -0.04 -14.07
CA PRO A 101 12.37 -0.92 -13.09
C PRO A 101 13.88 -0.66 -12.95
N MET A 102 14.35 -0.36 -11.75
CA MET A 102 15.77 -0.13 -11.47
C MET A 102 16.14 -0.70 -10.10
N ASN A 103 17.30 -1.37 -9.99
CA ASN A 103 17.84 -1.89 -8.73
C ASN A 103 16.86 -2.79 -7.95
N GLY A 104 16.02 -3.57 -8.65
CA GLY A 104 14.99 -4.44 -8.04
C GLY A 104 13.79 -3.68 -7.47
N GLN A 105 13.72 -2.35 -7.62
CA GLN A 105 12.53 -1.55 -7.34
C GLN A 105 11.71 -1.41 -8.60
N MET A 106 10.40 -1.56 -8.44
CA MET A 106 9.42 -1.50 -9.51
C MET A 106 8.23 -0.67 -9.04
N ASN A 107 7.62 0.06 -9.97
CA ASN A 107 6.34 0.69 -9.71
C ASN A 107 5.20 -0.34 -9.66
N LEU A 108 4.02 0.09 -9.20
CA LEU A 108 2.88 -0.81 -9.03
C LEU A 108 2.46 -1.47 -10.35
N PHE A 109 2.48 -0.72 -11.46
CA PHE A 109 2.10 -1.24 -12.77
C PHE A 109 3.06 -2.33 -13.26
N SER A 110 4.38 -2.12 -13.15
CA SER A 110 5.38 -3.10 -13.57
C SER A 110 5.23 -4.40 -12.78
N ILE A 111 5.01 -4.30 -11.46
CA ILE A 111 4.75 -5.49 -10.62
C ILE A 111 3.52 -6.24 -11.13
N ILE A 112 2.41 -5.53 -11.30
CA ILE A 112 1.15 -6.09 -11.81
C ILE A 112 1.36 -6.77 -13.17
N PHE A 113 2.03 -6.08 -14.09
CA PHE A 113 2.23 -6.54 -15.45
C PHE A 113 3.11 -7.78 -15.49
N SER A 114 4.21 -7.79 -14.73
CA SER A 114 5.07 -8.97 -14.58
C SER A 114 4.29 -10.16 -14.01
N LEU A 115 3.44 -9.95 -13.00
CA LEU A 115 2.60 -11.02 -12.43
C LEU A 115 1.60 -11.61 -13.43
N ILE A 116 1.00 -10.76 -14.28
CA ILE A 116 0.07 -11.21 -15.33
C ILE A 116 0.85 -11.95 -16.42
N SER A 117 2.01 -11.42 -16.83
CA SER A 117 2.85 -12.05 -17.86
C SER A 117 3.36 -13.44 -17.46
N GLU A 118 3.60 -13.63 -16.16
CA GLU A 118 3.99 -14.92 -15.58
C GLU A 118 2.81 -15.85 -15.29
N GLY A 119 1.57 -15.39 -15.48
CA GLY A 119 0.35 -16.15 -15.17
C GLY A 119 0.14 -16.38 -13.67
N LYS A 120 0.72 -15.53 -12.81
CA LYS A 120 0.58 -15.60 -11.34
C LYS A 120 -0.74 -14.99 -10.85
N ILE A 121 -1.31 -14.06 -11.60
CA ILE A 121 -2.59 -13.40 -11.33
C ILE A 121 -3.42 -13.29 -12.62
N ASP A 122 -4.74 -13.27 -12.46
CA ASP A 122 -5.68 -13.05 -13.56
C ASP A 122 -6.05 -11.57 -13.69
N ALA A 123 -6.25 -11.12 -14.92
CA ALA A 123 -6.76 -9.78 -15.26
C ALA A 123 -8.15 -9.88 -15.89
N TYR A 124 -9.02 -8.93 -15.58
CA TYR A 124 -10.43 -8.94 -15.99
C TYR A 124 -10.79 -7.74 -16.84
N GLN A 125 -11.70 -7.92 -17.78
CA GLN A 125 -12.11 -6.91 -18.75
C GLN A 125 -12.64 -5.66 -18.05
N TYR A 126 -12.17 -4.49 -18.49
CA TYR A 126 -12.81 -3.24 -18.10
C TYR A 126 -14.10 -3.07 -18.90
N GLU A 127 -15.20 -2.85 -18.17
CA GLU A 127 -16.51 -2.53 -18.71
C GLU A 127 -17.05 -1.29 -17.99
N ASP A 128 -17.82 -0.45 -18.67
CA ASP A 128 -18.51 0.70 -18.05
C ASP A 128 -19.62 0.26 -17.07
N GLY A 129 -19.97 -1.02 -17.11
CA GLY A 129 -20.95 -1.74 -16.30
C GLY A 129 -20.55 -2.00 -14.85
N TYR A 130 -21.05 -3.09 -14.29
CA TYR A 130 -20.54 -3.67 -13.05
C TYR A 130 -19.36 -4.56 -13.39
N GLU A 131 -18.36 -4.60 -12.53
CA GLU A 131 -17.20 -5.45 -12.77
C GLU A 131 -17.56 -6.91 -12.54
N ASP A 132 -17.23 -7.75 -13.52
CA ASP A 132 -17.33 -9.19 -13.41
C ASP A 132 -15.93 -9.78 -13.20
N PHE A 133 -15.76 -10.48 -12.08
CA PHE A 133 -14.52 -11.19 -11.75
C PHE A 133 -14.64 -12.71 -12.00
N SER A 134 -15.63 -13.13 -12.79
CA SER A 134 -15.80 -14.51 -13.23
C SER A 134 -14.81 -14.89 -14.33
N ASP A 135 -14.64 -16.19 -14.56
CA ASP A 135 -13.80 -16.72 -15.62
C ASP A 135 -14.19 -16.23 -17.02
N ASN A 136 -15.45 -15.80 -17.22
CA ASN A 136 -15.93 -15.31 -18.50
C ASN A 136 -15.38 -13.93 -18.87
N SER A 137 -15.00 -13.12 -17.88
CA SER A 137 -14.49 -11.77 -18.08
C SER A 137 -12.96 -11.72 -18.05
N LYS A 138 -12.29 -12.87 -17.90
CA LYS A 138 -10.82 -12.94 -17.92
C LYS A 138 -10.28 -12.57 -19.29
N ILE A 139 -9.27 -11.69 -19.30
CA ILE A 139 -8.57 -11.30 -20.51
C ILE A 139 -7.39 -12.25 -20.73
N ASN A 140 -7.23 -12.73 -21.97
CA ASN A 140 -6.02 -13.44 -22.36
C ASN A 140 -4.85 -12.48 -22.49
N LEU A 141 -3.65 -12.89 -22.08
CA LEU A 141 -2.45 -12.06 -22.15
C LEU A 141 -2.22 -11.51 -23.58
N LYS A 142 -2.37 -12.34 -24.62
CA LYS A 142 -2.20 -11.90 -26.01
C LYS A 142 -3.16 -10.76 -26.38
N ASP A 143 -4.45 -10.92 -26.06
CA ASP A 143 -5.48 -9.91 -26.36
C ASP A 143 -5.21 -8.60 -25.61
N MET A 144 -4.69 -8.69 -24.38
CA MET A 144 -4.25 -7.54 -23.60
C MET A 144 -3.07 -6.83 -24.28
N LEU A 145 -2.02 -7.56 -24.67
CA LEU A 145 -0.84 -6.99 -25.32
C LEU A 145 -1.20 -6.30 -26.64
N ASP A 146 -2.00 -6.98 -27.48
CA ASP A 146 -2.47 -6.46 -28.76
C ASP A 146 -3.32 -5.19 -28.58
N ARG A 147 -4.24 -5.16 -27.60
CA ARG A 147 -5.12 -4.01 -27.34
C ARG A 147 -4.35 -2.76 -26.90
N PHE A 148 -3.33 -2.93 -26.07
CA PHE A 148 -2.55 -1.81 -25.53
C PHE A 148 -1.30 -1.48 -26.36
N GLY A 149 -1.09 -2.17 -27.50
CA GLY A 149 0.05 -1.93 -28.38
C GLY A 149 1.39 -2.24 -27.73
N ILE A 150 1.43 -3.21 -26.82
CA ILE A 150 2.65 -3.62 -26.13
C ILE A 150 3.37 -4.63 -27.02
N TYR A 151 4.63 -4.37 -27.34
CA TYR A 151 5.42 -5.29 -28.14
C TYR A 151 5.76 -6.56 -27.36
N TYR A 152 5.69 -7.70 -28.05
CA TYR A 152 6.05 -8.99 -27.51
C TYR A 152 6.66 -9.88 -28.59
N GLU A 153 7.51 -10.80 -28.15
CA GLU A 153 8.05 -11.88 -28.98
C GLU A 153 7.30 -13.18 -28.66
N GLU A 154 6.74 -13.81 -29.69
CA GLU A 154 6.16 -15.13 -29.56
C GLU A 154 7.26 -16.19 -29.66
N VAL A 155 7.55 -16.84 -28.53
CA VAL A 155 8.44 -18.00 -28.51
C VAL A 155 7.58 -19.26 -28.50
N PRO A 156 7.64 -20.09 -29.55
CA PRO A 156 6.95 -21.37 -29.55
C PRO A 156 7.52 -22.23 -28.43
N GLY A 157 6.65 -22.65 -27.49
CA GLY A 157 7.06 -23.52 -26.40
C GLY A 157 7.61 -24.84 -26.93
N GLN A 158 8.64 -25.39 -26.27
CA GLN A 158 9.11 -26.73 -26.60
C GLN A 158 8.09 -27.78 -26.10
N GLY A 159 7.58 -28.59 -27.01
CA GLY A 159 6.71 -29.73 -26.70
C GLY A 159 5.23 -29.34 -26.49
N ASN A 160 4.66 -29.76 -25.35
CA ASN A 160 3.25 -29.55 -25.00
C ASN A 160 3.01 -28.26 -24.17
N GLN A 161 4.05 -27.42 -24.03
CA GLN A 161 3.95 -26.11 -23.43
C GLN A 161 3.47 -25.14 -24.51
N GLY A 162 2.39 -24.40 -24.24
CA GLY A 162 1.85 -23.43 -25.19
C GLY A 162 2.85 -22.34 -25.57
N THR A 163 2.48 -21.49 -26.54
CA THR A 163 3.26 -20.29 -26.92
C THR A 163 3.49 -19.43 -25.68
N THR A 164 4.75 -19.08 -25.42
CA THR A 164 5.12 -18.16 -24.35
C THR A 164 5.40 -16.79 -24.96
N PHE A 165 4.83 -15.75 -24.36
CA PHE A 165 5.08 -14.38 -24.75
C PHE A 165 6.26 -13.82 -23.94
N VAL A 166 7.30 -13.38 -24.64
CA VAL A 166 8.45 -12.70 -24.02
C VAL A 166 8.29 -11.21 -24.28
N ILE A 167 8.27 -10.42 -23.20
CA ILE A 167 8.16 -8.96 -23.23
C ILE A 167 9.46 -8.42 -22.64
N ASN A 168 10.08 -7.43 -23.28
CA ASN A 168 11.23 -6.75 -22.70
C ASN A 168 10.76 -5.71 -21.68
N GLU A 169 11.55 -5.45 -20.64
CA GLU A 169 11.20 -4.42 -19.66
C GLU A 169 11.00 -3.02 -20.27
N SER A 170 11.71 -2.71 -21.37
CA SER A 170 11.57 -1.46 -22.10
C SER A 170 10.24 -1.31 -22.84
N ASP A 171 9.57 -2.41 -23.17
CA ASP A 171 8.31 -2.42 -23.90
C ASP A 171 7.11 -2.28 -22.96
N ILE A 172 7.32 -2.39 -21.64
CA ILE A 172 6.27 -2.21 -20.63
C ILE A 172 5.89 -0.71 -20.58
N PRO A 173 4.63 -0.34 -20.84
CA PRO A 173 4.19 1.04 -20.92
C PRO A 173 3.99 1.69 -19.54
N SER A 174 4.96 1.54 -18.63
CA SER A 174 4.91 2.06 -17.26
C SER A 174 4.85 3.59 -17.19
N GLU A 175 5.42 4.29 -18.17
CA GLU A 175 5.38 5.75 -18.26
C GLU A 175 4.00 6.31 -18.66
N THR A 176 3.27 5.58 -19.50
CA THR A 176 1.97 6.04 -20.00
C THR A 176 0.86 5.76 -19.00
N VAL A 177 1.06 4.85 -18.03
CA VAL A 177 0.12 4.62 -16.93
C VAL A 177 0.24 5.75 -15.91
N ARG A 178 -0.66 6.72 -15.99
CA ARG A 178 -0.66 7.95 -15.17
C ARG A 178 -1.76 8.00 -14.11
N SER A 179 -2.68 7.06 -14.10
CA SER A 179 -3.77 7.04 -13.12
C SER A 179 -4.22 5.61 -12.83
N TYR A 180 -4.90 5.43 -11.69
CA TYR A 180 -5.59 4.18 -11.35
C TYR A 180 -7.03 4.44 -10.95
N TYR A 181 -7.95 3.59 -11.39
CA TYR A 181 -9.22 3.44 -10.69
C TYR A 181 -9.06 2.46 -9.53
N VAL A 182 -9.52 2.87 -8.36
CA VAL A 182 -9.53 2.04 -7.16
C VAL A 182 -10.96 1.89 -6.68
N LYS A 183 -11.42 0.65 -6.65
CA LYS A 183 -12.70 0.26 -6.08
C LYS A 183 -12.50 0.00 -4.60
N GLU A 184 -13.16 0.79 -3.76
CA GLU A 184 -13.10 0.72 -2.29
C GLU A 184 -14.47 0.32 -1.73
N ALA A 185 -14.49 -0.46 -0.66
CA ALA A 185 -15.65 -0.69 0.18
C ALA A 185 -15.44 -0.02 1.53
N TRP A 186 -16.24 0.98 1.84
CA TRP A 186 -16.38 1.55 3.17
C TRP A 186 -17.38 0.69 3.94
N TYR A 187 -17.01 0.18 5.10
CA TYR A 187 -17.85 -0.79 5.79
C TYR A 187 -17.82 -0.60 7.30
N PHE A 188 -18.92 -1.00 7.94
CA PHE A 188 -19.03 -1.08 9.39
C PHE A 188 -19.34 -2.51 9.80
N ASP A 189 -18.39 -3.12 10.50
CA ASP A 189 -18.56 -4.42 11.13
C ASP A 189 -19.01 -4.23 12.59
N GLN A 190 -20.22 -4.66 12.89
CA GLN A 190 -20.80 -4.56 14.22
C GLN A 190 -20.12 -5.50 15.23
N ASN A 191 -19.62 -6.66 14.77
CA ASN A 191 -19.02 -7.67 15.66
C ASN A 191 -17.73 -7.15 16.28
N ASN A 192 -16.92 -6.48 15.45
CA ASN A 192 -15.67 -5.85 15.87
C ASN A 192 -15.85 -4.37 16.27
N SER A 193 -17.01 -3.78 15.97
CA SER A 193 -17.28 -2.34 16.12
C SER A 193 -16.22 -1.48 15.41
N VAL A 194 -15.84 -1.90 14.21
CA VAL A 194 -14.81 -1.24 13.39
C VAL A 194 -15.47 -0.64 12.15
N PHE A 195 -15.18 0.63 11.92
CA PHE A 195 -15.44 1.33 10.66
C PHE A 195 -14.13 1.45 9.90
N ASP A 196 -14.02 0.80 8.75
CA ASP A 196 -12.79 0.74 7.97
C ASP A 196 -13.06 0.74 6.46
N VAL A 197 -12.00 0.87 5.68
CA VAL A 197 -12.04 0.93 4.22
C VAL A 197 -11.20 -0.21 3.67
N LYS A 198 -11.81 -1.03 2.81
CA LYS A 198 -11.11 -2.09 2.11
C LYS A 198 -11.00 -1.79 0.62
N THR A 199 -9.78 -1.86 0.07
CA THR A 199 -9.58 -1.88 -1.38
C THR A 199 -10.04 -3.23 -1.94
N LEU A 200 -10.97 -3.21 -2.90
CA LEU A 200 -11.53 -4.39 -3.54
C LEU A 200 -10.80 -4.73 -4.83
N ALA A 201 -10.57 -3.73 -5.69
CA ALA A 201 -9.95 -3.91 -6.99
C ALA A 201 -9.23 -2.65 -7.44
N ILE A 202 -8.23 -2.83 -8.30
CA ILE A 202 -7.44 -1.77 -8.91
C ILE A 202 -7.51 -1.94 -10.43
N CYS A 203 -7.60 -0.84 -11.17
CA CYS A 203 -7.54 -0.80 -12.62
C CYS A 203 -6.54 0.29 -13.07
N PRO A 204 -5.46 -0.08 -13.78
CA PRO A 204 -4.54 0.88 -14.39
C PRO A 204 -5.22 1.67 -15.51
N ILE A 205 -4.86 2.95 -15.64
CA ILE A 205 -5.34 3.84 -16.70
C ILE A 205 -4.13 4.36 -17.48
N MET A 206 -4.09 3.98 -18.75
CA MET A 206 -3.11 4.48 -19.70
C MET A 206 -3.55 5.85 -20.21
N THR A 207 -2.62 6.79 -20.27
CA THR A 207 -2.83 8.13 -20.83
C THR A 207 -1.86 8.34 -21.97
N THR A 208 -2.39 8.52 -23.17
CA THR A 208 -1.61 8.79 -24.37
C THR A 208 -1.83 10.23 -24.79
N SER A 209 -0.76 11.00 -24.93
CA SER A 209 -0.82 12.35 -25.47
C SER A 209 -0.88 12.28 -26.99
N GLY A 210 -2.02 12.66 -27.58
CA GLY A 210 -2.19 12.77 -29.03
C GLY A 210 -2.34 14.23 -29.48
N ASP A 211 -2.44 14.44 -30.79
CA ASP A 211 -2.58 15.78 -31.40
C ASP A 211 -3.85 16.53 -30.95
N VAL A 212 -4.88 15.80 -30.54
CA VAL A 212 -6.19 16.33 -30.11
C VAL A 212 -6.31 16.46 -28.58
N GLY A 213 -5.24 16.13 -27.84
CA GLY A 213 -5.20 16.16 -26.38
C GLY A 213 -4.83 14.81 -25.77
N GLU A 214 -4.96 14.72 -24.44
CA GLU A 214 -4.70 13.48 -23.71
C GLU A 214 -5.90 12.53 -23.80
N LEU A 215 -5.66 11.32 -24.31
CA LEU A 215 -6.63 10.24 -24.31
C LEU A 215 -6.33 9.28 -23.16
N THR A 216 -7.27 9.18 -22.22
CA THR A 216 -7.20 8.23 -21.09
C THR A 216 -7.99 6.97 -21.40
N MET A 217 -7.36 5.81 -21.28
CA MET A 217 -7.98 4.50 -21.51
C MET A 217 -7.78 3.59 -20.29
N PRO A 218 -8.86 3.15 -19.62
CA PRO A 218 -8.79 2.12 -18.59
C PRO A 218 -8.34 0.78 -19.20
N MET A 219 -7.45 0.07 -18.52
CA MET A 219 -6.87 -1.15 -19.06
C MET A 219 -7.70 -2.40 -18.71
N PHE A 220 -7.60 -2.84 -17.46
CA PHE A 220 -8.24 -4.06 -16.95
C PHE A 220 -8.38 -3.98 -15.43
N TRP A 221 -9.32 -4.73 -14.87
CA TRP A 221 -9.53 -4.84 -13.44
C TRP A 221 -8.72 -5.99 -12.83
N ILE A 222 -8.25 -5.77 -11.61
CA ILE A 222 -7.52 -6.78 -10.83
C ILE A 222 -8.08 -6.78 -9.41
N PRO A 223 -8.53 -7.94 -8.90
CA PRO A 223 -8.88 -8.08 -7.50
C PRO A 223 -7.66 -7.78 -6.61
N TYR A 224 -7.85 -6.92 -5.61
CA TYR A 224 -6.77 -6.49 -4.74
C TYR A 224 -6.14 -7.67 -3.97
N GLU A 225 -6.95 -8.65 -3.57
CA GLU A 225 -6.49 -9.83 -2.85
C GLU A 225 -5.56 -10.74 -3.68
N SER A 226 -5.68 -10.71 -5.01
CA SER A 226 -4.81 -11.49 -5.90
C SER A 226 -3.39 -10.91 -5.95
N ILE A 227 -3.25 -9.58 -5.86
CA ILE A 227 -1.95 -8.89 -5.89
C ILE A 227 -1.33 -8.70 -4.52
N ARG A 228 -2.15 -8.60 -3.45
CA ARG A 228 -1.73 -8.32 -2.08
C ARG A 228 -0.51 -9.14 -1.62
N PRO A 229 -0.44 -10.46 -1.88
CA PRO A 229 0.72 -11.27 -1.51
C PRO A 229 2.08 -10.78 -2.02
N TYR A 230 2.09 -10.18 -3.21
CA TYR A 230 3.29 -9.73 -3.89
C TYR A 230 3.65 -8.31 -3.45
N ILE A 231 2.65 -7.42 -3.42
CA ILE A 231 2.84 -6.01 -3.06
C ILE A 231 3.12 -5.79 -1.57
N ASN A 232 2.84 -6.78 -0.71
CA ASN A 232 3.25 -6.76 0.70
C ASN A 232 4.76 -6.98 0.91
N THR A 233 5.50 -7.39 -0.12
CA THR A 233 6.97 -7.52 -0.05
C THR A 233 7.70 -6.40 -0.78
N ALA A 234 6.96 -5.57 -1.53
CA ALA A 234 7.49 -4.45 -2.29
C ALA A 234 7.53 -3.19 -1.41
N PHE A 235 8.72 -2.86 -0.90
CA PHE A 235 8.94 -1.66 -0.10
C PHE A 235 9.00 -0.40 -0.97
N ILE A 236 8.40 0.68 -0.47
CA ILE A 236 8.32 1.97 -1.16
C ILE A 236 8.75 3.11 -0.26
N MET A 237 9.21 4.18 -0.90
CA MET A 237 9.41 5.48 -0.27
C MET A 237 8.09 6.25 -0.29
N THR A 238 7.63 6.71 0.87
CA THR A 238 6.35 7.43 1.01
C THR A 238 6.51 8.93 1.22
N SER A 239 7.73 9.41 1.44
CA SER A 239 8.02 10.81 1.72
C SER A 239 9.33 11.24 1.07
N ASN A 240 9.34 12.46 0.54
CA ASN A 240 10.53 13.11 0.01
C ASN A 240 11.50 13.62 1.10
N ILE A 241 11.03 13.67 2.35
CA ILE A 241 11.82 14.12 3.51
C ILE A 241 12.36 12.90 4.26
N ASN A 242 11.54 11.86 4.41
CA ASN A 242 11.92 10.61 5.04
C ASN A 242 12.03 9.50 4.00
N ASN A 243 13.25 9.28 3.52
CA ASN A 243 13.55 8.29 2.48
C ASN A 243 13.63 6.85 3.04
N ALA A 244 13.27 6.63 4.30
CA ALA A 244 13.25 5.30 4.88
C ALA A 244 12.10 4.47 4.27
N MET A 245 12.45 3.41 3.56
CA MET A 245 11.53 2.44 2.96
C MET A 245 10.92 1.51 4.04
N THR A 246 10.05 2.09 4.86
CA THR A 246 9.42 1.42 6.01
C THR A 246 8.04 0.88 5.71
N PHE A 247 7.43 1.31 4.61
CA PHE A 247 6.10 0.90 4.18
C PHE A 247 6.19 0.07 2.91
N THR A 248 5.29 -0.88 2.77
CA THR A 248 5.09 -1.66 1.55
C THR A 248 3.99 -1.04 0.70
N LEU A 249 3.91 -1.42 -0.58
CA LEU A 249 2.78 -1.04 -1.43
C LEU A 249 1.44 -1.49 -0.82
N ASP A 250 1.40 -2.65 -0.17
CA ASP A 250 0.20 -3.11 0.52
C ASP A 250 -0.18 -2.21 1.72
N ASP A 251 0.80 -1.83 2.55
CA ASP A 251 0.56 -0.89 3.65
C ASP A 251 0.07 0.47 3.16
N TYR A 252 0.49 0.88 1.95
CA TYR A 252 0.04 2.12 1.32
C TYR A 252 -1.45 2.13 1.01
N PHE A 253 -2.00 1.05 0.47
CA PHE A 253 -3.44 0.93 0.24
C PHE A 253 -4.20 0.66 1.54
N ARG A 254 -3.72 -0.24 2.40
CA ARG A 254 -4.37 -0.57 3.69
C ARG A 254 -4.47 0.64 4.62
N ARG A 255 -3.47 1.51 4.65
CA ARG A 255 -3.48 2.75 5.45
C ARG A 255 -4.09 3.94 4.69
N ARG A 256 -4.59 3.71 3.48
CA ARG A 256 -5.20 4.72 2.60
C ARG A 256 -4.34 5.98 2.47
N MET A 257 -3.04 5.80 2.19
CA MET A 257 -2.07 6.89 2.08
C MET A 257 -2.19 7.69 0.77
N PHE A 258 -3.02 7.23 -0.16
CA PHE A 258 -3.28 7.89 -1.43
C PHE A 258 -4.34 8.99 -1.35
N GLU A 259 -4.28 9.87 -2.35
CA GLU A 259 -5.31 10.86 -2.64
C GLU A 259 -6.01 10.52 -3.94
N GLY A 260 -7.34 10.47 -3.92
CA GLY A 260 -8.11 10.12 -5.11
C GLY A 260 -9.50 10.73 -5.08
N GLU A 261 -9.97 11.10 -6.27
CA GLU A 261 -11.25 11.77 -6.48
C GLU A 261 -12.33 10.75 -6.83
N ILE A 262 -13.52 10.89 -6.24
CA ILE A 262 -14.61 9.94 -6.49
C ILE A 262 -15.17 10.22 -7.88
N TYR A 263 -15.15 9.23 -8.77
CA TYR A 263 -15.75 9.37 -10.10
C TYR A 263 -17.04 8.55 -10.25
N LYS A 264 -17.20 7.49 -9.46
CA LYS A 264 -18.39 6.63 -9.46
C LYS A 264 -18.67 6.12 -8.06
N THR A 265 -19.94 5.93 -7.72
CA THR A 265 -20.36 5.19 -6.53
C THR A 265 -21.21 4.03 -6.96
N GLN A 266 -21.20 2.93 -6.22
CA GLN A 266 -22.15 1.86 -6.48
C GLN A 266 -23.57 2.37 -6.21
N ASN A 267 -24.32 2.55 -7.28
CA ASN A 267 -25.68 3.07 -7.29
C ASN A 267 -26.56 2.17 -8.16
N LEU A 268 -27.87 2.22 -7.94
CA LEU A 268 -28.83 1.35 -8.63
C LEU A 268 -28.77 1.47 -10.16
N MET A 269 -28.47 2.68 -10.66
CA MET A 269 -28.40 2.99 -12.09
C MET A 269 -27.01 2.74 -12.71
N ASN A 270 -26.02 2.37 -11.90
CA ASN A 270 -24.62 2.21 -12.28
C ASN A 270 -24.02 3.40 -13.05
N GLN A 271 -24.49 4.63 -12.79
CA GLN A 271 -24.05 5.83 -13.48
C GLN A 271 -22.86 6.48 -12.77
N PRO A 272 -21.82 6.92 -13.50
CA PRO A 272 -20.75 7.73 -12.93
C PRO A 272 -21.27 9.11 -12.54
N LEU A 273 -20.56 9.79 -11.65
CA LEU A 273 -20.93 11.12 -11.17
C LEU A 273 -21.05 12.13 -12.31
N MET A 274 -20.15 12.04 -13.29
CA MET A 274 -20.13 12.92 -14.46
C MET A 274 -21.41 12.83 -15.32
N ALA A 275 -22.13 11.71 -15.28
CA ALA A 275 -23.36 11.54 -16.05
C ALA A 275 -24.52 12.42 -15.55
N TYR A 276 -24.55 12.74 -14.25
CA TYR A 276 -25.60 13.58 -13.64
C TYR A 276 -25.08 14.90 -13.06
N CYS A 277 -23.76 15.04 -12.90
CA CYS A 277 -23.07 16.26 -12.54
C CYS A 277 -22.07 16.66 -13.64
N PRO A 278 -22.53 17.27 -14.74
CA PRO A 278 -21.69 17.53 -15.91
C PRO A 278 -20.72 18.72 -15.73
N THR A 279 -21.01 19.65 -14.83
CA THR A 279 -20.13 20.81 -14.60
C THR A 279 -19.09 20.51 -13.52
N PRO A 280 -17.84 20.99 -13.63
CA PRO A 280 -16.79 20.75 -12.63
C PRO A 280 -17.21 21.13 -11.21
N ASP A 281 -17.89 22.26 -11.04
CA ASP A 281 -18.40 22.71 -9.73
C ASP A 281 -19.46 21.77 -9.16
N SER A 282 -20.37 21.27 -10.00
CA SER A 282 -21.40 20.31 -9.56
C SER A 282 -20.78 18.97 -9.17
N LEU A 283 -19.78 18.51 -9.94
CA LEU A 283 -19.05 17.28 -9.68
C LEU A 283 -18.31 17.38 -8.34
N LYS A 284 -17.57 18.48 -8.12
CA LYS A 284 -16.82 18.67 -6.87
C LYS A 284 -17.73 18.76 -5.65
N LYS A 285 -18.85 19.48 -5.77
CA LYS A 285 -19.86 19.55 -4.69
C LYS A 285 -20.46 18.19 -4.38
N GLU A 286 -20.70 17.37 -5.39
CA GLU A 286 -21.23 16.02 -5.21
C GLU A 286 -20.20 15.07 -4.58
N GLN A 287 -18.94 15.15 -5.00
CA GLN A 287 -17.83 14.44 -4.36
C GLN A 287 -17.73 14.80 -2.87
N ASP A 288 -17.68 16.10 -2.56
CA ASP A 288 -17.59 16.60 -1.17
C ASP A 288 -18.83 16.21 -0.35
N ARG A 289 -20.02 16.18 -0.97
CA ARG A 289 -21.25 15.70 -0.32
C ARG A 289 -21.13 14.23 0.06
N ILE A 290 -20.63 13.38 -0.84
CA ILE A 290 -20.47 11.95 -0.57
C ILE A 290 -19.38 11.70 0.48
N GLU A 291 -18.26 12.42 0.43
CA GLU A 291 -17.23 12.36 1.48
C GLU A 291 -17.77 12.83 2.83
N GLY A 292 -18.54 13.91 2.84
CA GLY A 292 -19.24 14.40 4.03
C GLY A 292 -20.22 13.37 4.61
N GLN A 293 -20.89 12.57 3.77
CA GLN A 293 -21.76 11.48 4.23
C GLN A 293 -20.97 10.37 4.94
N LEU A 294 -19.79 10.01 4.43
CA LEU A 294 -18.93 9.01 5.08
C LEU A 294 -18.46 9.49 6.45
N VAL A 295 -17.96 10.73 6.54
CA VAL A 295 -17.48 11.32 7.80
C VAL A 295 -18.64 11.53 8.79
N ALA A 296 -19.81 11.94 8.32
CA ALA A 296 -20.99 12.08 9.16
C ALA A 296 -21.46 10.73 9.70
N PHE A 297 -21.43 9.68 8.88
CA PHE A 297 -21.74 8.33 9.31
C PHE A 297 -20.74 7.86 10.38
N GLU A 298 -19.43 8.00 10.13
CA GLU A 298 -18.39 7.68 11.12
C GLU A 298 -18.61 8.39 12.45
N LYS A 299 -18.86 9.71 12.42
CA LYS A 299 -19.16 10.51 13.63
C LYS A 299 -20.43 10.07 14.35
N SER A 300 -21.40 9.50 13.63
CA SER A 300 -22.65 9.02 14.22
C SER A 300 -22.52 7.67 14.94
N LEU A 301 -21.45 6.91 14.65
CA LEU A 301 -21.16 5.64 15.33
C LEU A 301 -20.67 5.86 16.77
N TRP A 302 -20.12 7.04 17.06
CA TRP A 302 -19.53 7.37 18.36
C TRP A 302 -20.49 8.20 19.21
N PHE A 303 -20.45 7.97 20.53
CA PHE A 303 -21.20 8.78 21.49
C PHE A 303 -20.73 10.23 21.46
N GLN A 304 -21.64 11.16 21.15
CA GLN A 304 -21.36 12.58 21.29
C GLN A 304 -21.78 13.00 22.70
N PRO A 305 -20.87 13.57 23.51
CA PRO A 305 -21.23 14.03 24.84
C PRO A 305 -22.30 15.12 24.70
N ASP A 306 -23.43 14.91 25.37
CA ASP A 306 -24.51 15.90 25.49
C ASP A 306 -23.93 17.21 26.03
N THR A 307 -23.76 18.18 25.13
CA THR A 307 -23.36 19.54 25.50
C THR A 307 -24.51 20.35 26.09
N THR A 308 -25.68 19.72 26.28
CA THR A 308 -26.76 20.19 27.15
C THR A 308 -26.39 20.04 28.63
N GLN A 309 -25.24 20.59 29.02
CA GLN A 309 -25.13 21.09 30.39
C GLN A 309 -26.13 22.24 30.50
N VAL A 310 -27.24 21.92 31.15
CA VAL A 310 -28.25 22.83 31.69
C VAL A 310 -27.59 24.16 32.02
N GLU A 311 -27.88 25.21 31.24
CA GLU A 311 -27.53 26.56 31.65
C GLU A 311 -28.15 26.77 33.03
N ASP A 312 -27.33 26.83 34.07
CA ASP A 312 -27.79 27.10 35.42
C ASP A 312 -28.59 28.41 35.37
N PRO A 313 -29.92 28.40 35.65
CA PRO A 313 -30.76 29.59 35.53
C PRO A 313 -30.37 30.70 36.52
N LYS A 314 -29.39 30.45 37.39
CA LYS A 314 -28.76 31.41 38.29
C LYS A 314 -27.73 32.33 37.61
N ALA A 315 -27.08 31.91 36.52
CA ALA A 315 -26.14 32.75 35.78
C ALA A 315 -26.85 33.84 34.97
N ALA A 316 -27.97 33.48 34.30
CA ALA A 316 -28.81 34.43 33.55
C ALA A 316 -29.46 35.51 34.45
N LYS A 317 -29.81 35.17 35.70
CA LYS A 317 -30.34 36.15 36.68
C LYS A 317 -29.28 37.14 37.20
N LYS A 318 -28.00 36.78 37.19
CA LYS A 318 -26.91 37.69 37.59
C LYS A 318 -26.58 38.71 36.50
N ALA A 319 -26.65 38.30 35.23
CA ALA A 319 -26.44 39.20 34.08
C ALA A 319 -27.57 40.23 33.89
N ARG A 320 -28.84 39.85 34.19
CA ARG A 320 -29.98 40.79 34.13
C ARG A 320 -30.01 41.82 35.26
N LYS A 321 -29.33 41.58 36.39
CA LYS A 321 -29.23 42.57 37.49
C LYS A 321 -28.13 43.60 37.28
N SER A 322 -27.09 43.30 36.49
CA SER A 322 -26.03 44.27 36.17
C SER A 322 -26.43 45.25 35.07
N SER A 323 -27.35 44.88 34.17
CA SER A 323 -27.86 45.78 33.11
C SER A 323 -28.93 46.77 33.58
N ALA A 324 -29.54 46.55 34.76
CA ALA A 324 -30.59 47.42 35.31
C ALA A 324 -30.07 48.56 36.22
N ARG A 325 -28.75 48.67 36.46
CA ARG A 325 -28.17 49.66 37.38
C ARG A 325 -27.36 50.78 36.69
N GLY A 326 -27.48 50.91 35.37
CA GLY A 326 -26.74 51.88 34.56
C GLY A 326 -27.63 52.73 33.65
N GLN A 327 -28.71 53.29 34.17
CA GLN A 327 -29.39 54.43 33.52
C GLN A 327 -29.49 55.56 34.53
N GLY A 328 -28.57 56.52 34.41
CA GLY A 328 -28.51 57.72 35.21
C GLY A 328 -27.54 58.72 34.59
N GLY A 329 -28.07 59.57 33.71
CA GLY A 329 -27.52 60.90 33.37
C GLY A 329 -26.32 60.94 32.42
N ALA A 330 -26.60 61.21 31.13
CA ALA A 330 -25.62 61.67 30.15
C ALA A 330 -25.97 63.10 29.70
N THR A 331 -25.11 64.07 30.03
CA THR A 331 -24.73 65.30 29.30
C THR A 331 -23.36 65.66 29.91
N THR A 332 -22.28 65.97 29.19
CA THR A 332 -22.08 66.82 28.02
C THR A 332 -20.71 66.49 27.38
N GLU A 333 -20.52 66.97 26.16
CA GLU A 333 -19.42 66.76 25.22
C GLU A 333 -17.98 67.15 25.69
N LYS A 334 -17.02 66.63 24.90
CA LYS A 334 -15.71 67.16 24.48
C LYS A 334 -14.43 66.53 25.04
N ALA A 335 -13.53 66.35 24.08
CA ALA A 335 -12.06 66.48 24.11
C ALA A 335 -11.24 65.20 23.91
N VAL A 336 -10.65 65.15 22.72
CA VAL A 336 -9.48 64.39 22.29
C VAL A 336 -8.31 64.59 23.27
N LYS A 337 -7.63 63.50 23.64
CA LYS A 337 -6.19 63.52 23.92
C LYS A 337 -5.55 62.13 23.84
N GLU A 338 -4.43 62.08 23.12
CA GLU A 338 -3.58 60.92 22.88
C GLU A 338 -2.80 60.44 24.12
N THR A 339 -2.22 59.24 23.93
CA THR A 339 -1.00 58.66 24.52
C THR A 339 -1.02 58.22 25.99
N LYS A 340 -0.91 56.90 26.21
CA LYS A 340 0.35 56.24 26.65
C LYS A 340 0.17 54.74 26.87
N GLU A 341 1.08 53.98 26.26
CA GLU A 341 1.38 52.59 26.59
C GLU A 341 1.70 52.45 28.09
N LYS A 342 1.15 51.40 28.72
CA LYS A 342 1.73 50.77 29.91
C LYS A 342 1.60 49.26 29.82
N THR A 343 2.77 48.65 29.63
CA THR A 343 3.13 47.26 29.88
C THR A 343 2.78 46.82 31.31
N VAL A 344 2.05 45.70 31.48
CA VAL A 344 2.09 44.91 32.73
C VAL A 344 1.88 43.40 32.46
N LYS A 345 3.01 42.70 32.49
CA LYS A 345 3.31 41.43 33.20
C LYS A 345 2.32 40.25 33.14
N THR A 346 2.80 39.24 32.41
CA THR A 346 2.60 37.80 32.55
C THR A 346 2.40 37.30 33.99
N LYS A 347 1.38 36.45 34.20
CA LYS A 347 1.27 35.56 35.36
C LYS A 347 1.36 34.11 34.89
N ALA A 348 2.31 33.37 35.44
CA ALA A 348 2.56 31.96 35.19
C ALA A 348 1.41 31.06 35.67
N PRO A 349 1.15 29.92 34.99
CA PRO A 349 0.18 28.93 35.45
C PRO A 349 0.70 28.17 36.67
N LYS A 350 -0.20 27.94 37.62
CA LYS A 350 0.02 27.23 38.89
C LYS A 350 0.09 25.73 38.61
N ALA A 351 1.14 25.07 39.10
CA ALA A 351 1.32 23.63 39.00
C ALA A 351 0.28 22.86 39.83
N GLU A 352 -0.43 21.93 39.20
CA GLU A 352 -1.22 20.89 39.88
C GLU A 352 -0.43 19.58 39.97
N LYS A 353 -0.61 18.92 41.11
CA LYS A 353 0.26 17.90 41.68
C LYS A 353 -0.02 16.52 41.07
N SER A 354 1.05 15.80 40.76
CA SER A 354 1.06 14.40 40.33
C SER A 354 0.45 13.45 41.38
N SER A 355 -0.43 12.56 40.94
CA SER A 355 -0.97 11.44 41.71
C SER A 355 0.05 10.29 41.83
N PRO A 356 0.05 9.50 42.93
CA PRO A 356 1.07 8.50 43.19
C PRO A 356 0.84 7.19 42.42
N VAL A 357 1.93 6.67 41.84
CA VAL A 357 2.04 5.39 41.15
C VAL A 357 1.85 4.23 42.13
N ARG A 358 0.85 3.37 41.91
CA ARG A 358 0.61 2.16 42.71
C ARG A 358 1.43 1.00 42.15
N SER A 359 2.50 0.63 42.84
CA SER A 359 3.34 -0.54 42.55
C SER A 359 2.58 -1.85 42.77
N VAL A 360 2.40 -2.67 41.72
CA VAL A 360 1.89 -4.03 41.86
C VAL A 360 3.05 -5.01 42.00
N ARG A 361 3.12 -5.62 43.17
CA ARG A 361 4.12 -6.58 43.63
C ARG A 361 3.87 -7.94 42.97
N ARG A 362 4.90 -8.49 42.32
CA ARG A 362 4.96 -9.90 41.87
C ARG A 362 4.60 -10.84 43.02
N ARG A 363 3.75 -11.84 42.76
CA ARG A 363 3.72 -13.10 43.51
C ARG A 363 4.13 -14.24 42.57
N ARG A 364 4.80 -15.20 43.21
CA ARG A 364 5.54 -16.34 42.68
C ARG A 364 4.68 -17.30 41.87
#